data_AF-A0A939XSC7-F1
#
_entry.id   AF-A0A939XSC7-F1
#
_cell.length_a   1.000
_cell.length_b   1.000
_cell.length_c   1.000
_cell.angle_alpha   90.00
_cell.angle_beta   90.00
_cell.angle_gamma   90.00
#
_symmetry.space_group_name_H-M   'P 1'
#
loop_
_entity.id
_entity.type
_entity.pdbx_description
1 polymer ?
#
loop_
_entity_poly.entity_id
_entity_poly.type
_entity_poly.pdbx_seq_one_letter_code
_entity_poly.pdbx_strand_id
1 'polypeptide(L)'
;LKNDEKNAVLYQDKKDLLEQAEKECKQWEQFNTMLGSSDGTKFRRIAQSYILGDLLEGANGYLRQFNNRYELEAYPGSLIILVRDLIQGDLTSVNTLSGGESFMVSLALALALSNMTGRVFSVDTIFIDEGFGSLSPNYLDNVMETLNRLYDIGGRRVGIISHVEMLKERVPTQIQVYRDPDNNTVSRVNITA
;
A
#
# COMPACT_ATOMS: atom_id res chain seq x y z
N LEU A 1 20.67 -68.25 16.44
CA LEU A 1 20.51 -68.44 14.98
C LEU A 1 19.22 -67.79 14.46
N LYS A 2 18.02 -68.39 14.56
CA LYS A 2 16.77 -67.75 14.06
C LYS A 2 16.40 -66.41 14.70
N ASN A 3 16.74 -66.19 15.98
CA ASN A 3 16.53 -64.90 16.65
C ASN A 3 17.57 -63.84 16.24
N ASP A 4 18.77 -64.24 15.85
CA ASP A 4 19.84 -63.31 15.46
C ASP A 4 19.58 -62.76 14.05
N GLU A 5 19.09 -63.61 13.14
CA GLU A 5 18.62 -63.20 11.81
C GLU A 5 17.42 -62.25 11.89
N LYS A 6 16.44 -62.55 12.75
CA LYS A 6 15.29 -61.65 12.99
C LYS A 6 15.72 -60.31 13.59
N ASN A 7 16.65 -60.31 14.53
CA ASN A 7 17.18 -59.09 15.12
C ASN A 7 17.96 -58.28 14.08
N ALA A 8 18.79 -58.91 13.25
CA ALA A 8 19.53 -58.24 12.18
C ALA A 8 18.60 -57.55 11.16
N VAL A 9 17.53 -58.22 10.75
CA VAL A 9 16.50 -57.62 9.88
C VAL A 9 15.82 -56.44 10.57
N LEU A 10 15.44 -56.58 11.85
CA LEU A 10 14.82 -55.49 12.61
C LEU A 10 15.76 -54.28 12.79
N TYR A 11 17.06 -54.51 12.98
CA TYR A 11 18.05 -53.43 13.04
C TYR A 11 18.21 -52.71 11.70
N GLN A 12 18.20 -53.45 10.60
CA GLN A 12 18.26 -52.87 9.26
C GLN A 12 17.00 -52.04 8.96
N ASP A 13 15.81 -52.57 9.24
CA ASP A 13 14.54 -51.85 9.05
C ASP A 13 14.50 -50.55 9.87
N LYS A 14 14.95 -50.58 11.13
CA LYS A 14 15.03 -49.37 11.97
C LYS A 14 16.02 -48.35 11.45
N LYS A 15 17.14 -48.79 10.88
CA LYS A 15 18.14 -47.92 10.28
C LYS A 15 17.60 -47.25 9.02
N ASP A 16 16.91 -48.00 8.17
CA ASP A 16 16.29 -47.47 6.95
C ASP A 16 15.18 -46.47 7.29
N LEU A 17 14.37 -46.75 8.32
CA LEU A 17 13.38 -45.80 8.85
C LEU A 17 14.03 -44.52 9.41
N LEU A 18 15.15 -44.63 10.12
CA LEU A 18 15.90 -43.48 10.62
C LEU A 18 16.43 -42.63 9.48
N GLU A 19 17.05 -43.24 8.46
CA GLU A 19 17.56 -42.53 7.29
C GLU A 19 16.44 -41.83 6.51
N GLN A 20 15.25 -42.43 6.43
CA GLN A 20 14.07 -41.78 5.83
C GLN A 20 13.59 -40.59 6.67
N ALA A 21 13.47 -40.76 7.98
CA ALA A 21 13.06 -39.69 8.88
C ALA A 21 14.06 -38.52 8.91
N GLU A 22 15.37 -38.79 8.84
CA GLU A 22 16.40 -37.75 8.76
C GLU A 22 16.32 -36.97 7.44
N LYS A 23 16.06 -37.65 6.31
CA LYS A 23 15.83 -36.98 5.02
C LYS A 23 14.59 -36.10 5.05
N GLU A 24 13.50 -36.60 5.63
CA GLU A 24 12.26 -35.84 5.76
C GLU A 24 12.43 -34.63 6.69
N CYS A 25 13.10 -34.82 7.83
CA CYS A 25 13.43 -33.73 8.76
C CYS A 25 14.24 -32.64 8.05
N LYS A 26 15.27 -33.02 7.28
CA LYS A 26 16.08 -32.06 6.52
C LYS A 26 15.27 -31.28 5.49
N GLN A 27 14.29 -31.91 4.83
CA GLN A 27 13.38 -31.21 3.91
C GLN A 27 12.49 -30.20 4.66
N TRP A 28 11.92 -30.61 5.79
CA TRP A 28 11.12 -29.72 6.63
C TRP A 28 11.93 -28.59 7.25
N GLU A 29 13.19 -28.81 7.62
CA GLU A 29 14.09 -27.77 8.09
C GLU A 29 14.38 -26.73 7.00
N GLN A 30 14.62 -27.16 5.76
CA GLN A 30 14.80 -26.24 4.63
C GLN A 30 13.53 -25.41 4.40
N PHE A 31 12.36 -26.03 4.42
CA PHE A 31 11.08 -25.35 4.27
C PHE A 31 10.82 -24.36 5.42
N ASN A 32 11.05 -24.78 6.65
CA ASN A 32 10.94 -23.95 7.85
C ASN A 32 11.92 -22.76 7.79
N THR A 33 13.15 -22.99 7.31
CA THR A 33 14.14 -21.94 7.09
C THR A 33 13.68 -20.92 6.07
N MET A 34 12.93 -21.32 5.03
CA MET A 34 12.46 -20.39 4.00
C MET A 34 11.17 -19.66 4.39
N LEU A 35 10.18 -20.37 4.93
CA LEU A 35 8.81 -19.87 5.09
C LEU A 35 8.29 -19.95 6.52
N GLY A 36 8.91 -20.78 7.34
CA GLY A 36 8.41 -21.13 8.67
C GLY A 36 8.74 -20.08 9.73
N SER A 37 7.74 -19.80 10.54
CA SER A 37 7.87 -19.21 11.86
C SER A 37 6.72 -19.75 12.71
N SER A 38 6.91 -19.91 14.02
CA SER A 38 5.90 -20.49 14.92
C SER A 38 4.59 -19.71 14.99
N ASP A 39 4.62 -18.43 14.58
CA ASP A 39 3.50 -17.50 14.52
C ASP A 39 2.97 -17.26 13.09
N GLY A 40 3.57 -17.89 12.07
CA GLY A 40 3.26 -17.69 10.65
C GLY A 40 3.66 -16.33 10.08
N THR A 41 4.35 -15.46 10.84
CA THR A 41 4.77 -14.13 10.43
C THR A 41 5.67 -14.13 9.19
N LYS A 42 6.57 -15.12 9.04
CA LYS A 42 7.51 -15.17 7.91
C LYS A 42 6.80 -15.36 6.57
N PHE A 43 5.98 -16.41 6.47
CA PHE A 43 5.15 -16.65 5.29
C PHE A 43 4.20 -15.48 5.02
N ARG A 44 3.53 -14.95 6.06
CA ARG A 44 2.64 -13.80 5.93
C ARG A 44 3.35 -12.58 5.34
N ARG A 45 4.56 -12.27 5.82
CA ARG A 45 5.35 -11.13 5.31
C ARG A 45 5.70 -11.31 3.83
N ILE A 46 6.06 -12.52 3.42
CA ILE A 46 6.33 -12.83 2.01
C ILE A 46 5.08 -12.60 1.17
N ALA A 47 3.93 -13.16 1.58
CA ALA A 47 2.66 -12.95 0.89
C ALA A 47 2.27 -11.46 0.82
N GLN A 48 2.42 -10.72 1.93
CA GLN A 48 2.16 -9.28 1.99
C GLN A 48 3.10 -8.47 1.08
N SER A 49 4.35 -8.91 0.89
CA SER A 49 5.29 -8.22 -0.01
C SER A 49 4.86 -8.29 -1.48
N TYR A 50 4.20 -9.37 -1.90
CA TYR A 50 3.59 -9.46 -3.23
C TYR A 50 2.39 -8.51 -3.36
N ILE A 51 1.50 -8.49 -2.37
CA ILE A 51 0.35 -7.56 -2.33
C ILE A 51 0.83 -6.11 -2.35
N LEU A 52 1.91 -5.81 -1.62
CA LEU A 52 2.53 -4.49 -1.66
C LEU A 52 3.03 -4.16 -3.07
N GLY A 53 3.67 -5.11 -3.75
CA GLY A 53 4.09 -4.93 -5.16
C GLY A 53 2.94 -4.49 -6.06
N ASP A 54 1.81 -5.21 -6.03
CA ASP A 54 0.61 -4.87 -6.80
C ASP A 54 0.05 -3.49 -6.44
N LEU A 55 0.05 -3.15 -5.14
CA LEU A 55 -0.37 -1.83 -4.65
C LEU A 55 0.53 -0.71 -5.20
N LEU A 56 1.85 -0.92 -5.16
CA LEU A 56 2.82 0.06 -5.63
C LEU A 56 2.72 0.25 -7.15
N GLU A 57 2.47 -0.81 -7.92
CA GLU A 57 2.23 -0.70 -9.36
C GLU A 57 1.02 0.20 -9.66
N GLY A 58 -0.09 -0.01 -8.95
CA GLY A 58 -1.27 0.86 -9.04
C GLY A 58 -0.97 2.31 -8.65
N ALA A 59 -0.22 2.52 -7.57
CA ALA A 59 0.17 3.85 -7.10
C ALA A 59 1.07 4.57 -8.11
N ASN A 60 2.03 3.86 -8.72
CA ASN A 60 2.89 4.40 -9.76
C ASN A 60 2.10 4.86 -11.00
N GLY A 61 0.97 4.21 -11.28
CA GLY A 61 0.02 4.67 -12.29
C GLY A 61 -0.49 6.08 -12.04
N TYR A 62 -0.78 6.43 -10.78
CA TYR A 62 -1.19 7.77 -10.38
C TYR A 62 -0.03 8.76 -10.32
N LEU A 63 1.14 8.35 -9.79
CA LEU A 63 2.32 9.22 -9.71
C LEU A 63 2.79 9.70 -11.10
N ARG A 64 2.68 8.85 -12.12
CA ARG A 64 2.94 9.22 -13.51
C ARG A 64 2.01 10.32 -14.02
N GLN A 65 0.75 10.37 -13.54
CA GLN A 65 -0.21 11.42 -13.89
C GLN A 65 0.04 12.71 -13.10
N PHE A 66 0.55 12.61 -11.87
CA PHE A 66 0.79 13.78 -11.03
C PHE A 66 2.02 14.59 -11.47
N ASN A 67 3.18 13.95 -11.60
CA ASN A 67 4.43 14.66 -11.90
C ASN A 67 5.49 13.86 -12.69
N ASN A 68 5.29 12.56 -12.90
CA ASN A 68 6.20 11.67 -13.64
C ASN A 68 7.67 11.69 -13.15
N ARG A 69 7.92 12.08 -11.90
CA ARG A 69 9.27 12.15 -11.31
C ARG A 69 9.57 10.96 -10.41
N TYR A 70 8.57 10.46 -9.70
CA TYR A 70 8.77 9.44 -8.67
C TYR A 70 8.14 8.11 -9.05
N GLU A 71 8.85 7.04 -8.73
CA GLU A 71 8.37 5.66 -8.79
C GLU A 71 8.61 4.97 -7.45
N LEU A 72 7.62 4.24 -6.96
CA LEU A 72 7.68 3.48 -5.72
C LEU A 72 8.10 2.04 -6.01
N GLU A 73 9.01 1.53 -5.20
CA GLU A 73 9.49 0.15 -5.28
C GLU A 73 9.41 -0.51 -3.90
N ALA A 74 9.05 -1.78 -3.85
CA ALA A 74 9.10 -2.56 -2.62
C ALA A 74 10.50 -3.16 -2.47
N TYR A 75 11.12 -3.01 -1.29
CA TYR A 75 12.33 -3.77 -1.01
C TYR A 75 11.99 -5.27 -0.91
N PRO A 76 12.63 -6.15 -1.71
CA PRO A 76 12.22 -7.54 -1.87
C PRO A 76 12.04 -8.30 -0.54
N GLY A 77 10.93 -9.04 -0.42
CA GLY A 77 10.62 -9.84 0.77
C GLY A 77 10.32 -9.02 2.04
N SER A 78 10.11 -7.72 1.90
CA SER A 78 9.79 -6.81 3.00
C SER A 78 8.57 -5.93 2.70
N LEU A 79 8.20 -5.10 3.66
CA LEU A 79 7.15 -4.09 3.51
C LEU A 79 7.73 -2.66 3.46
N ILE A 80 9.03 -2.54 3.17
CA ILE A 80 9.70 -1.25 3.06
C ILE A 80 9.44 -0.72 1.66
N ILE A 81 8.88 0.49 1.60
CA ILE A 81 8.69 1.24 0.36
C ILE A 81 9.90 2.14 0.15
N LEU A 82 10.48 2.05 -1.03
CA LEU A 82 11.54 2.92 -1.51
C LEU A 82 10.97 3.83 -2.60
N VAL A 83 11.60 4.98 -2.78
CA VAL A 83 11.27 5.93 -3.84
C VAL A 83 12.46 6.09 -4.77
N ARG A 84 12.23 5.88 -6.06
CA ARG A 84 13.17 6.20 -7.13
C ARG A 84 12.85 7.59 -7.65
N ASP A 85 13.82 8.49 -7.59
CA ASP A 85 13.75 9.76 -8.32
C ASP A 85 14.25 9.51 -9.76
N LEU A 86 13.35 9.61 -10.74
CA LEU A 86 13.65 9.33 -12.16
C LEU A 86 14.54 10.40 -12.80
N ILE A 87 14.69 11.57 -12.17
CA ILE A 87 15.59 12.64 -12.65
C ILE A 87 17.00 12.40 -12.14
N GLN A 88 17.15 12.07 -10.86
CA GLN A 88 18.46 11.86 -10.23
C GLN A 88 18.99 10.44 -10.41
N GLY A 89 18.09 9.46 -10.61
CA GLY A 89 18.41 8.04 -10.77
C GLY A 89 18.55 7.27 -9.46
N ASP A 90 18.52 7.96 -8.32
CA ASP A 90 18.75 7.38 -7.00
C ASP A 90 17.50 6.72 -6.41
N LEU A 91 17.72 5.58 -5.77
CA LEU A 91 16.71 4.87 -4.97
C LEU A 91 16.95 5.18 -3.49
N THR A 92 15.98 5.84 -2.86
CA THR A 92 16.11 6.33 -1.48
C THR A 92 14.86 5.99 -0.64
N SER A 93 14.92 6.34 0.64
CA SER A 93 13.78 6.23 1.56
C SER A 93 12.72 7.28 1.25
N VAL A 94 11.45 6.92 1.37
CA VAL A 94 10.31 7.87 1.28
C VAL A 94 10.42 9.04 2.27
N ASN A 95 11.20 8.89 3.34
CA ASN A 95 11.41 9.94 4.35
C ASN A 95 12.20 11.15 3.83
N THR A 96 12.84 11.06 2.66
CA THR A 96 13.57 12.18 2.07
C THR A 96 12.70 13.11 1.21
N LEU A 97 11.44 12.74 0.99
CA LEU A 97 10.49 13.53 0.20
C LEU A 97 10.09 14.81 0.94
N SER A 98 9.88 15.89 0.18
CA SER A 98 9.28 17.10 0.74
C SER A 98 7.83 16.86 1.18
N GLY A 99 7.24 17.82 1.89
CA GLY A 99 5.84 17.72 2.35
C GLY A 99 4.83 17.52 1.21
N GLY A 100 4.99 18.25 0.10
CA GLY A 100 4.12 18.09 -1.07
C GLY A 100 4.33 16.77 -1.81
N GLU A 101 5.58 16.30 -1.88
CA GLU A 101 5.90 15.02 -2.53
C GLU A 101 5.39 13.83 -1.70
N SER A 102 5.54 13.90 -0.38
CA SER A 102 4.99 12.91 0.56
C SER A 102 3.46 12.85 0.47
N PHE A 103 2.80 14.00 0.30
CA PHE A 103 1.35 14.05 0.08
C PHE A 103 0.95 13.37 -1.24
N MET A 104 1.63 13.65 -2.35
CA MET A 104 1.36 12.99 -3.63
C MET A 104 1.54 11.48 -3.56
N VAL A 105 2.61 11.01 -2.90
CA VAL A 105 2.84 9.57 -2.68
C VAL A 105 1.74 8.95 -1.84
N SER A 106 1.35 9.61 -0.74
CA SER A 106 0.26 9.12 0.13
C SER A 106 -1.08 9.07 -0.59
N LEU A 107 -1.37 10.09 -1.41
CA LEU A 107 -2.58 10.14 -2.23
C LEU A 107 -2.59 9.02 -3.28
N ALA A 108 -1.49 8.83 -4.01
CA ALA A 108 -1.37 7.76 -5.01
C ALA A 108 -1.59 6.38 -4.38
N LEU A 109 -1.02 6.14 -3.19
CA LEU A 109 -1.22 4.90 -2.42
C LEU A 109 -2.68 4.73 -1.98
N ALA A 110 -3.32 5.79 -1.48
CA ALA A 110 -4.72 5.75 -1.06
C ALA A 110 -5.66 5.40 -2.23
N LEU A 111 -5.44 6.02 -3.40
CA LEU A 111 -6.20 5.76 -4.61
C LEU A 111 -5.97 4.33 -5.13
N ALA A 112 -4.73 3.87 -5.17
CA ALA A 112 -4.38 2.51 -5.57
C ALA A 112 -5.00 1.46 -4.63
N LEU A 113 -4.94 1.71 -3.32
CA LEU A 113 -5.54 0.84 -2.31
C LEU A 113 -7.07 0.77 -2.48
N SER A 114 -7.72 1.90 -2.71
CA SER A 114 -9.16 1.96 -3.00
C SER A 114 -9.53 1.17 -4.25
N ASN A 115 -8.66 1.11 -5.27
CA ASN A 115 -8.90 0.28 -6.45
C ASN A 115 -8.71 -1.21 -6.16
N MET A 116 -7.67 -1.55 -5.40
CA MET A 116 -7.32 -2.94 -5.08
C MET A 116 -8.39 -3.62 -4.21
N THR A 117 -9.02 -2.88 -3.30
CA THR A 117 -10.09 -3.39 -2.42
C THR A 117 -11.44 -3.59 -3.11
N GLY A 118 -11.66 -2.96 -4.28
CA GLY A 118 -12.92 -3.06 -5.05
C GLY A 118 -13.31 -4.48 -5.49
N ARG A 119 -12.39 -5.45 -5.39
CA ARG A 119 -12.69 -6.89 -5.63
C ARG A 119 -13.33 -7.61 -4.42
N VAL A 120 -13.28 -7.03 -3.22
CA VAL A 120 -13.78 -7.64 -1.98
C VAL A 120 -14.81 -6.73 -1.27
N PHE A 121 -14.65 -5.41 -1.34
CA PHE A 121 -15.58 -4.41 -0.80
C PHE A 121 -15.58 -3.18 -1.71
N SER A 122 -16.74 -2.74 -2.23
CA SER A 122 -16.83 -1.50 -3.01
C SER A 122 -16.67 -0.30 -2.08
N VAL A 123 -15.52 0.37 -2.14
CA VAL A 123 -15.31 1.65 -1.49
C VAL A 123 -15.81 2.73 -2.44
N ASP A 124 -17.08 3.09 -2.32
CA ASP A 124 -17.76 4.04 -3.22
C ASP A 124 -17.40 5.50 -2.92
N THR A 125 -16.73 5.77 -1.79
CA THR A 125 -16.36 7.14 -1.36
C THR A 125 -15.01 7.19 -0.64
N ILE A 126 -14.17 8.15 -1.03
CA ILE A 126 -12.88 8.45 -0.38
C ILE A 126 -12.94 9.87 0.16
N PHE A 127 -12.50 10.08 1.41
CA PHE A 127 -12.26 11.41 1.97
C PHE A 127 -10.76 11.69 2.04
N ILE A 128 -10.35 12.87 1.58
CA ILE A 128 -8.98 13.37 1.66
C ILE A 128 -9.01 14.61 2.55
N ASP A 129 -8.30 14.56 3.67
CA ASP A 129 -8.26 15.63 4.66
C ASP A 129 -6.90 16.31 4.66
N GLU A 130 -6.90 17.58 4.24
CA GLU A 130 -5.76 18.48 4.18
C GLU A 130 -4.54 17.93 3.40
N GLY A 131 -3.50 18.75 3.26
CA GLY A 131 -2.25 18.37 2.56
C GLY A 131 -2.10 18.89 1.13
N PHE A 132 -3.13 19.52 0.57
CA PHE A 132 -3.04 20.23 -0.71
C PHE A 132 -2.26 21.55 -0.62
N GLY A 133 -2.16 22.15 0.58
CA GLY A 133 -1.51 23.46 0.78
C GLY A 133 0.03 23.44 0.63
N SER A 134 0.64 22.26 0.66
CA SER A 134 2.08 22.07 0.41
C SER A 134 2.40 21.78 -1.06
N LEU A 135 1.39 21.62 -1.91
CA LEU A 135 1.57 21.39 -3.34
C LEU A 135 1.84 22.70 -4.08
N SER A 136 2.72 22.63 -5.07
CA SER A 136 2.82 23.70 -6.05
C SER A 136 1.52 23.77 -6.87
N PRO A 137 1.15 24.94 -7.40
CA PRO A 137 -0.04 25.10 -8.24
C PRO A 137 -0.10 24.03 -9.34
N ASN A 138 0.97 23.87 -10.11
CA ASN A 138 1.02 22.89 -11.21
C ASN A 138 0.74 21.45 -10.78
N TYR A 139 1.20 21.02 -9.60
CA TYR A 139 0.90 19.66 -9.11
C TYR A 139 -0.53 19.53 -8.60
N LEU A 140 -1.08 20.60 -8.01
CA LEU A 140 -2.48 20.64 -7.61
C LEU A 140 -3.40 20.47 -8.84
N ASP A 141 -3.06 21.07 -9.98
CA ASP A 141 -3.79 20.92 -11.25
C ASP A 141 -3.90 19.47 -11.67
N ASN A 142 -2.75 18.81 -11.80
CA ASN A 142 -2.68 17.42 -12.24
C ASN A 142 -3.40 16.47 -11.27
N VAL A 143 -3.27 16.72 -9.96
CA VAL A 143 -3.97 15.95 -8.93
C VAL A 143 -5.49 16.12 -9.08
N MET A 144 -5.98 17.35 -9.22
CA MET A 144 -7.41 17.62 -9.36
C MET A 144 -8.00 17.04 -10.65
N GLU A 145 -7.27 17.11 -11.77
CA GLU A 145 -7.68 16.46 -13.01
C GLU A 145 -7.81 14.93 -12.83
N THR A 146 -6.84 14.32 -12.15
CA THR A 146 -6.85 12.88 -11.86
C THR A 146 -8.02 12.48 -10.96
N LEU A 147 -8.33 13.28 -9.93
CA LEU A 147 -9.46 13.03 -9.04
C LEU A 147 -10.81 13.14 -9.77
N ASN A 148 -10.96 14.12 -10.66
CA ASN A 148 -12.17 14.27 -11.49
C ASN A 148 -12.38 13.06 -12.41
N ARG A 149 -11.30 12.55 -13.03
CA ARG A 149 -11.37 11.34 -13.88
C ARG A 149 -11.83 10.09 -13.12
N LEU A 150 -11.51 9.97 -11.84
CA LEU A 150 -11.97 8.84 -11.02
C LEU A 150 -13.48 8.86 -10.78
N TYR A 151 -14.06 10.05 -10.66
CA TYR A 151 -15.50 10.22 -10.61
C TYR A 151 -16.14 9.80 -11.94
N ASP A 152 -15.62 10.29 -13.06
CA ASP A 152 -16.20 10.08 -14.39
C ASP A 152 -16.18 8.60 -14.85
N ILE A 153 -15.07 7.90 -14.61
CA ILE A 153 -14.86 6.53 -15.12
C ILE A 153 -15.39 5.48 -14.14
N GLY A 154 -15.26 5.74 -12.83
CA GLY A 154 -15.49 4.74 -11.79
C GLY A 154 -16.75 4.95 -10.95
N GLY A 155 -17.45 6.07 -11.11
CA GLY A 155 -18.57 6.46 -10.24
C GLY A 155 -18.15 6.70 -8.77
N ARG A 156 -16.84 6.85 -8.52
CA ARG A 156 -16.27 6.99 -7.17
C ARG A 156 -16.37 8.43 -6.70
N ARG A 157 -16.94 8.65 -5.52
CA ARG A 157 -17.04 9.99 -4.94
C ARG A 157 -15.77 10.31 -4.15
N VAL A 158 -15.15 11.44 -4.44
CA VAL A 158 -14.02 11.96 -3.66
C VAL A 158 -14.49 13.19 -2.91
N GLY A 159 -14.47 13.13 -1.57
CA GLY A 159 -14.66 14.27 -0.69
C GLY A 159 -13.31 14.87 -0.33
N ILE A 160 -13.17 16.19 -0.48
CA ILE A 160 -11.94 16.91 -0.13
C ILE A 160 -12.25 17.87 1.01
N ILE A 161 -11.46 17.81 2.08
CA ILE A 161 -11.48 18.78 3.17
C ILE A 161 -10.19 19.60 3.06
N SER A 162 -10.32 20.89 2.79
CA SER A 162 -9.16 21.76 2.71
C SER A 162 -9.50 23.24 2.90
N HIS A 163 -8.54 23.98 3.43
CA HIS A 163 -8.56 25.44 3.50
C HIS A 163 -7.94 26.14 2.29
N VAL A 164 -7.39 25.40 1.31
CA VAL A 164 -6.68 25.96 0.15
C VAL A 164 -7.66 26.67 -0.78
N GLU A 165 -7.45 27.96 -1.03
CA GLU A 165 -8.36 28.77 -1.87
C GLU A 165 -8.43 28.28 -3.31
N MET A 166 -7.32 27.82 -3.87
CA MET A 166 -7.24 27.31 -5.25
C MET A 166 -8.15 26.09 -5.50
N LEU A 167 -8.50 25.33 -4.45
CA LEU A 167 -9.44 24.21 -4.57
C LEU A 167 -10.89 24.69 -4.75
N LYS A 168 -11.24 25.87 -4.22
CA LYS A 168 -12.60 26.45 -4.32
C LYS A 168 -12.97 26.73 -5.78
N GLU A 169 -12.02 27.09 -6.62
CA GLU A 169 -12.29 27.37 -8.04
C GLU A 169 -12.50 26.09 -8.86
N ARG A 170 -12.08 24.93 -8.33
CA ARG A 170 -12.01 23.66 -9.07
C ARG A 170 -13.08 22.66 -8.68
N VAL A 171 -13.57 22.76 -7.46
CA VAL A 171 -14.64 21.92 -6.94
C VAL A 171 -15.92 22.76 -6.89
N PRO A 172 -16.84 22.62 -7.87
CA PRO A 172 -18.03 23.46 -7.94
C PRO A 172 -18.97 23.23 -6.75
N THR A 173 -19.16 21.96 -6.37
CA THR A 173 -19.98 21.59 -5.21
C THR A 173 -19.18 21.66 -3.92
N GLN A 174 -19.55 22.56 -3.01
CA GLN A 174 -18.81 22.81 -1.77
C GLN A 174 -19.75 22.81 -0.57
N ILE A 175 -19.22 22.27 0.53
CA ILE A 175 -19.77 22.46 1.87
C ILE A 175 -18.85 23.47 2.56
N GLN A 176 -19.29 24.71 2.63
CA GLN A 176 -18.52 25.80 3.21
C GLN A 176 -18.86 25.94 4.69
N VAL A 177 -17.85 25.88 5.55
CA VAL A 177 -17.99 25.97 7.01
C VAL A 177 -17.38 27.28 7.51
N TYR A 178 -18.17 28.06 8.25
CA TYR A 178 -17.77 29.35 8.80
C TYR A 178 -18.07 29.39 10.30
N ARG A 179 -17.20 30.04 11.10
CA ARG A 179 -17.56 30.34 12.49
C ARG A 179 -18.67 31.38 12.53
N ASP A 180 -19.60 31.23 13.46
CA ASP A 180 -20.64 32.21 13.69
C ASP A 180 -19.99 33.53 14.18
N PRO A 181 -20.24 34.68 13.51
CA PRO A 181 -19.67 35.96 13.91
C PRO A 181 -20.03 36.36 15.34
N ASP A 182 -21.21 35.95 15.81
CA ASP A 182 -21.78 36.35 17.09
C ASP A 182 -21.55 35.28 18.19
N ASN A 183 -21.18 34.05 17.81
CA ASN A 183 -20.98 32.95 18.74
C ASN A 183 -19.85 32.00 18.33
N ASN A 184 -18.67 32.17 18.94
CA ASN A 184 -17.46 31.40 18.63
C ASN A 184 -17.54 29.88 18.95
N THR A 185 -18.64 29.40 19.54
CA THR A 185 -18.92 27.97 19.77
C THR A 185 -19.81 27.34 18.70
N VAL A 186 -20.35 28.14 17.78
CA VAL A 186 -21.26 27.71 16.72
C VAL A 186 -20.55 27.86 15.37
N SER A 187 -20.71 26.84 14.53
CA SER A 187 -20.30 26.89 13.13
C SER A 187 -21.56 26.89 12.25
N ARG A 188 -21.56 27.73 11.22
CA ARG A 188 -22.57 27.77 10.17
C ARG A 188 -22.06 27.01 8.95
N VAL A 189 -22.96 26.32 8.28
CA VAL A 189 -22.67 25.54 7.07
C VAL A 189 -23.51 26.09 5.92
N ASN A 190 -22.87 26.32 4.78
CA ASN A 190 -23.51 26.69 3.53
C ASN A 190 -23.16 25.66 2.45
N ILE A 191 -24.12 25.32 1.59
CA ILE A 191 -23.89 24.41 0.47
C ILE A 191 -23.98 25.22 -0.82
N THR A 192 -22.92 25.20 -1.61
CA THR A 192 -22.89 25.76 -2.97
C THR A 192 -22.73 24.61 -3.96
N ALA A 193 -23.44 24.64 -5.09
CA ALA A 193 -23.39 23.62 -6.13
C ALA A 193 -23.41 24.26 -7.51
#